data_AF-A0A963MWW7-F1
#
_entry.id   AF-A0A963MWW7-F1
#
_cell.length_a   1.000
_cell.length_b   1.000
_cell.length_c   1.000
_cell.angle_alpha   90.00
_cell.angle_beta   90.00
_cell.angle_gamma   90.00
#
_symmetry.space_group_name_H-M   'P 1'
#
loop_
_entity.id
_entity.type
_entity.pdbx_description
1 polymer ?
#
loop_
_entity_poly.entity_id
_entity_poly.type
_entity_poly.pdbx_seq_one_letter_code
_entity_poly.pdbx_strand_id
1 'polypeptide(L)'
;MLASVRFRLMALAALGFSAIAVLVILVAVELNMLGQQQDDAYLRSQTASRAMEASRLGAQFYRIIGDAVINRDLPVAKADFSALKKEAFADLDRLAADADTPAEKKSVADARSGIEAIVALFEGKLLPTLEYADAVDASVRTIDAEIDTHVNAVRTNMKAMADSTLSEAVKADEAFDATRRETIQVSIAIGAAVAILLAIVSLKIASSILKALNTAQDVTRRIAAGDLTGDIRVSGRDEFAQMLHSCQEMRQKLRDIVTRMQTDAEQVAAMSEELSTTTEQLSVATDEQSQSASSMAASVEQMSVSISHVSSRADDVREASVSSGAASRQGGTVIDKLLVGNRDTSSAVEDAASRIEELGRLSEEISSIVMVIRDVADQTNLLALNAAIEAARAGEQGRGFAVVADEVRKLAERTGQSTQDITRMIGEIQSVTREVVGGMHSAVDKVRAGNTLSEQARDTIAEIGQKSTSVVESVEEITNALREQSAASNDIARRVEQIAVSSEENSAAVRSTAEAAKNLEGVSVRLQQSTAQFRLN
;
A
#
# COMPACT_ATOMS: atom_id res chain seq x y z
N MET A 1 -31.34 36.67 -14.35
CA MET A 1 -30.25 36.74 -13.36
C MET A 1 -30.87 36.71 -11.98
N LEU A 2 -30.78 35.59 -11.27
CA LEU A 2 -31.22 35.51 -9.88
C LEU A 2 -30.11 36.10 -9.01
N ALA A 3 -30.33 37.30 -8.49
CA ALA A 3 -29.37 37.99 -7.63
C ALA A 3 -29.09 37.17 -6.36
N SER A 4 -27.91 37.39 -5.78
CA SER A 4 -27.44 36.70 -4.57
C SER A 4 -28.46 36.82 -3.43
N VAL A 5 -28.46 35.87 -2.51
CA VAL A 5 -29.38 35.88 -1.36
C VAL A 5 -29.14 37.16 -0.54
N ARG A 6 -27.87 37.54 -0.39
CA ARG A 6 -27.47 38.83 0.19
C ARG A 6 -28.10 40.01 -0.52
N PHE A 7 -28.06 40.04 -1.85
CA PHE A 7 -28.67 41.12 -2.63
C PHE A 7 -30.20 41.17 -2.45
N ARG A 8 -30.90 40.02 -2.44
CA ARG A 8 -32.35 40.00 -2.22
C ARG A 8 -32.74 40.49 -0.83
N LEU A 9 -31.96 40.14 0.21
CA LEU A 9 -32.17 40.63 1.57
C LEU A 9 -31.87 42.14 1.70
N MET A 10 -30.79 42.62 1.08
CA MET A 10 -30.47 44.06 1.05
C MET A 10 -31.52 44.86 0.28
N ALA A 11 -32.01 44.34 -0.86
CA ALA A 11 -33.06 44.97 -1.65
C ALA A 11 -34.38 45.04 -0.87
N LEU A 12 -34.75 44.00 -0.12
CA LEU A 12 -35.93 44.01 0.74
C LEU A 12 -35.80 45.07 1.85
N ALA A 13 -34.63 45.16 2.50
CA ALA A 13 -34.38 46.18 3.52
C ALA A 13 -34.46 47.60 2.93
N ALA A 14 -33.82 47.84 1.78
CA ALA A 14 -33.85 49.13 1.09
C ALA A 14 -35.27 49.53 0.65
N LEU A 15 -36.07 48.58 0.15
CA LEU A 15 -37.48 48.81 -0.19
C LEU A 15 -38.31 49.16 1.05
N GLY A 16 -38.09 48.47 2.16
CA GLY A 16 -38.74 48.77 3.44
C GLY A 16 -38.44 50.19 3.92
N PHE A 17 -37.16 50.58 3.98
CA PHE A 17 -36.76 51.94 4.36
C PHE A 17 -37.31 53.02 3.42
N SER A 18 -37.28 52.76 2.10
CA SER A 18 -37.80 53.71 1.11
C SER A 18 -39.30 53.90 1.24
N ALA A 19 -40.06 52.82 1.49
CA ALA A 19 -41.50 52.90 1.65
C ALA A 19 -41.91 53.66 2.92
N ILE A 20 -41.17 53.47 4.03
CA ILE A 20 -41.37 54.25 5.25
C ILE A 20 -41.08 55.74 5.00
N ALA A 21 -39.99 56.07 4.31
CA ALA A 21 -39.65 57.46 4.00
C ALA A 21 -40.73 58.16 3.16
N VAL A 22 -41.27 57.50 2.13
CA VAL A 22 -42.36 58.02 1.31
C VAL A 22 -43.62 58.27 2.15
N LEU A 23 -43.96 57.36 3.06
CA LEU A 23 -45.13 57.49 3.92
C LEU A 23 -44.99 58.66 4.91
N VAL A 24 -43.80 58.85 5.48
CA VAL A 24 -43.51 60.00 6.36
C VAL A 24 -43.63 61.33 5.62
N ILE A 25 -43.12 61.41 4.38
CA ILE A 25 -43.23 62.62 3.55
C ILE A 25 -44.70 62.94 3.23
N LEU A 26 -45.49 61.93 2.85
CA LEU A 26 -46.92 62.10 2.57
C LEU A 26 -47.67 62.64 3.79
N VAL A 27 -47.50 62.03 4.96
CA VAL A 27 -48.15 62.47 6.20
C VAL A 27 -47.74 63.91 6.58
N ALA A 28 -46.48 64.29 6.34
CA ALA A 28 -46.01 65.65 6.61
C ALA A 28 -46.68 66.70 5.71
N VAL A 29 -46.87 66.40 4.42
CA VAL A 29 -47.58 67.28 3.47
C VAL A 29 -49.06 67.42 3.85
N GLU A 30 -49.69 66.30 4.22
CA GLU A 30 -51.09 66.24 4.64
C GLU A 30 -51.38 67.08 5.89
N LEU A 31 -50.53 66.97 6.92
CA LEU A 31 -50.65 67.77 8.15
C LEU A 31 -50.53 69.28 7.89
N ASN A 32 -49.70 69.68 6.93
CA ASN A 32 -49.51 71.09 6.59
C ASN A 32 -50.76 71.68 5.90
N MET A 33 -51.43 70.93 5.01
CA MET A 33 -52.68 71.37 4.38
C MET A 33 -53.83 71.49 5.39
N LEU A 34 -53.93 70.53 6.33
CA LEU A 34 -54.93 70.56 7.41
C LEU A 34 -54.74 71.79 8.32
N GLY A 35 -53.49 72.14 8.65
CA GLY A 35 -53.19 73.33 9.46
C GLY A 35 -53.74 74.63 8.84
N GLN A 36 -53.56 74.82 7.53
CA GLN A 36 -54.05 76.02 6.83
C GLN A 36 -55.58 76.16 6.88
N GLN A 37 -56.32 75.07 6.66
CA GLN A 37 -57.79 75.10 6.69
C GLN A 37 -58.36 75.40 8.09
N GLN A 38 -57.67 74.96 9.15
CA GLN A 38 -58.07 75.22 10.53
C GLN A 38 -57.88 76.71 10.90
N ASP A 39 -56.79 77.32 10.44
CA ASP A 39 -56.51 78.73 10.67
C ASP A 39 -57.56 79.64 9.99
N ASP A 40 -57.96 79.31 8.75
CA ASP A 40 -58.99 80.05 8.01
C ASP A 40 -60.36 80.02 8.69
N ALA A 41 -60.79 78.84 9.17
CA ALA A 41 -62.07 78.68 9.88
C ALA A 41 -62.09 79.48 11.20
N TYR A 42 -60.97 79.48 11.93
CA TYR A 42 -60.81 80.21 13.19
C TYR A 42 -60.92 81.73 12.99
N LEU A 43 -60.25 82.28 11.97
CA LEU A 43 -60.29 83.71 11.66
C LEU A 43 -61.72 84.17 11.33
N ARG A 44 -62.46 83.42 10.52
CA ARG A 44 -63.85 83.77 10.15
C ARG A 44 -64.82 83.72 11.33
N SER A 45 -64.64 82.76 12.23
CA SER A 45 -65.41 82.70 13.48
C SER A 45 -65.18 83.95 14.35
N GLN A 46 -63.93 84.43 14.43
CA GLN A 46 -63.60 85.64 15.17
C GLN A 46 -64.25 86.88 14.56
N THR A 47 -64.23 87.01 13.22
CA THR A 47 -64.90 88.11 12.50
C THR A 47 -66.41 88.10 12.72
N ALA A 48 -67.05 86.93 12.72
CA ALA A 48 -68.47 86.78 13.01
C ALA A 48 -68.83 87.27 14.42
N SER A 49 -67.99 86.96 15.41
CA SER A 49 -68.16 87.46 16.79
C SER A 49 -68.07 88.98 16.85
N ARG A 50 -67.08 89.60 16.20
CA ARG A 50 -66.94 91.07 16.15
C ARG A 50 -68.13 91.74 15.47
N ALA A 51 -68.61 91.18 14.35
CA ALA A 51 -69.78 91.70 13.64
C ALA A 51 -71.05 91.62 14.53
N MET A 52 -71.18 90.54 15.31
CA MET A 52 -72.28 90.38 16.26
C MET A 52 -72.22 91.44 17.38
N GLU A 53 -71.03 91.75 17.90
CA GLU A 53 -70.85 92.85 18.86
C GLU A 53 -71.19 94.20 18.25
N ALA A 54 -70.73 94.48 17.03
CA ALA A 54 -71.00 95.72 16.31
C ALA A 54 -72.50 95.94 16.02
N SER A 55 -73.30 94.86 15.94
CA SER A 55 -74.77 94.97 15.81
C SER A 55 -75.45 95.68 16.98
N ARG A 56 -74.76 95.80 18.12
CA ARG A 56 -75.24 96.51 19.32
C ARG A 56 -74.84 97.98 19.35
N LEU A 57 -73.96 98.44 18.45
CA LEU A 57 -73.48 99.82 18.43
C LEU A 57 -74.64 100.81 18.35
N GLY A 58 -75.61 100.58 17.46
CA GLY A 58 -76.80 101.44 17.36
C GLY A 58 -77.54 101.57 18.70
N ALA A 59 -77.71 100.46 19.43
CA ALA A 59 -78.37 100.48 20.74
C ALA A 59 -77.52 101.19 21.81
N GLN A 60 -76.20 101.10 21.74
CA GLN A 60 -75.30 101.84 22.62
C GLN A 60 -75.39 103.36 22.37
N PHE A 61 -75.42 103.78 21.10
CA PHE A 61 -75.69 105.18 20.75
C PHE A 61 -77.07 105.61 21.24
N TYR A 62 -78.09 104.80 20.99
CA TYR A 62 -79.46 105.08 21.43
C TYR A 62 -79.57 105.25 22.95
N ARG A 63 -78.81 104.47 23.73
CA ARG A 63 -78.76 104.62 25.20
C ARG A 63 -78.19 105.98 25.60
N ILE A 64 -77.07 106.39 25.02
CA ILE A 64 -76.44 107.70 25.31
C ILE A 64 -77.36 108.84 24.89
N ILE A 65 -78.01 108.71 23.72
CA ILE A 65 -78.98 109.68 23.22
C ILE A 65 -80.18 109.78 24.17
N GLY A 66 -80.72 108.64 24.62
CA GLY A 66 -81.81 108.57 25.59
C GLY A 66 -81.42 109.21 26.94
N ASP A 67 -80.23 108.92 27.44
CA ASP A 67 -79.70 109.54 28.66
C ASP A 67 -79.55 111.07 28.49
N ALA A 68 -79.14 111.55 27.32
CA ALA A 68 -79.06 112.99 27.01
C ALA A 68 -80.44 113.66 27.03
N VAL A 69 -81.47 112.99 26.51
CA VAL A 69 -82.85 113.49 26.47
C VAL A 69 -83.50 113.47 27.86
N ILE A 70 -83.27 112.42 28.65
CA ILE A 70 -83.91 112.20 29.96
C ILE A 70 -83.21 112.97 31.07
N ASN A 71 -81.89 112.81 31.21
CA ASN A 71 -81.13 113.35 32.34
C ASN A 71 -80.66 114.79 32.09
N ARG A 72 -80.64 115.24 30.83
CA ARG A 72 -80.17 116.58 30.40
C ARG A 72 -78.74 116.94 30.81
N ASP A 73 -77.90 115.96 31.15
CA ASP A 73 -76.47 116.13 31.34
C ASP A 73 -75.74 116.13 29.99
N LEU A 74 -75.88 117.24 29.27
CA LEU A 74 -75.35 117.41 27.92
C LEU A 74 -73.81 117.30 27.84
N PRO A 75 -73.02 117.79 28.82
CA PRO A 75 -71.56 117.60 28.82
C PRO A 75 -71.14 116.13 28.87
N VAL A 76 -71.75 115.33 29.75
CA VAL A 76 -71.44 113.89 29.88
C VAL A 76 -71.90 113.13 28.64
N ALA A 77 -73.11 113.39 28.16
CA ALA A 77 -73.62 112.75 26.94
C ALA A 77 -72.75 113.06 25.71
N LYS A 78 -72.24 114.29 25.56
CA LYS A 78 -71.30 114.66 24.49
C LYS A 78 -69.99 113.86 24.59
N ALA A 79 -69.44 113.72 25.79
CA ALA A 79 -68.19 112.99 26.01
C ALA A 79 -68.35 111.50 25.70
N ASP A 80 -69.39 110.86 26.24
CA ASP A 80 -69.67 109.44 26.04
C ASP A 80 -70.00 109.14 24.57
N PHE A 81 -70.79 110.01 23.92
CA PHE A 81 -71.12 109.87 22.50
C PHE A 81 -69.88 110.00 21.62
N SER A 82 -68.97 110.92 21.94
CA SER A 82 -67.70 111.10 21.20
C SER A 82 -66.77 109.90 21.37
N ALA A 83 -66.68 109.34 22.58
CA ALA A 83 -65.90 108.12 22.84
C ALA A 83 -66.46 106.92 22.07
N LEU A 84 -67.78 106.69 22.14
CA LEU A 84 -68.45 105.61 21.42
C LEU A 84 -68.34 105.80 19.90
N LYS A 85 -68.45 107.04 19.39
CA LYS A 85 -68.21 107.37 17.98
C LYS A 85 -66.84 106.91 17.51
N LYS A 86 -65.79 107.20 18.27
CA LYS A 86 -64.43 106.80 17.91
C LYS A 86 -64.27 105.27 17.89
N GLU A 87 -64.82 104.58 18.88
CA GLU A 87 -64.75 103.11 18.98
C GLU A 87 -65.58 102.43 17.89
N ALA A 88 -66.81 102.90 17.66
CA ALA A 88 -67.71 102.39 16.63
C ALA A 88 -67.09 102.45 15.23
N PHE A 89 -66.48 103.58 14.86
CA PHE A 89 -65.81 103.69 13.55
C PHE A 89 -64.55 102.81 13.46
N ALA A 90 -63.79 102.65 14.56
CA ALA A 90 -62.62 101.77 14.57
C ALA A 90 -63.02 100.28 14.41
N ASP A 91 -64.10 99.85 15.05
CA ASP A 91 -64.61 98.48 14.90
C ASP A 91 -65.22 98.25 13.52
N LEU A 92 -65.92 99.24 12.97
CA LEU A 92 -66.40 99.19 11.58
C LEU A 92 -65.25 99.18 10.57
N ASP A 93 -64.13 99.88 10.82
CA ASP A 93 -62.94 99.83 9.96
C ASP A 93 -62.27 98.45 9.98
N ARG A 94 -62.20 97.81 11.16
CA ARG A 94 -61.70 96.41 11.27
C ARG A 94 -62.62 95.44 10.55
N LEU A 95 -63.93 95.57 10.76
CA LEU A 95 -64.92 94.74 10.07
C LEU A 95 -64.91 94.98 8.56
N ALA A 96 -64.61 96.20 8.10
CA ALA A 96 -64.44 96.48 6.67
C ALA A 96 -63.18 95.81 6.09
N ALA A 97 -62.11 95.71 6.87
CA ALA A 97 -60.88 95.01 6.49
C ALA A 97 -61.07 93.48 6.47
N ASP A 98 -61.85 92.96 7.40
CA ASP A 98 -62.16 91.52 7.53
C ASP A 98 -63.32 91.06 6.60
N ALA A 99 -64.00 91.99 5.93
CA ALA A 99 -65.08 91.71 5.00
C ALA A 99 -64.53 91.27 3.63
N ASP A 100 -64.82 90.04 3.24
CA ASP A 100 -64.30 89.48 1.99
C ASP A 100 -65.35 89.48 0.89
N THR A 101 -66.62 89.23 1.22
CA THR A 101 -67.67 89.19 0.21
C THR A 101 -68.21 90.58 -0.13
N PRO A 102 -68.72 90.79 -1.37
CA PRO A 102 -69.39 92.04 -1.72
C PRO A 102 -70.57 92.38 -0.79
N ALA A 103 -71.25 91.35 -0.25
CA ALA A 103 -72.38 91.52 0.67
C ALA A 103 -71.93 91.97 2.07
N GLU A 104 -70.83 91.44 2.59
CA GLU A 104 -70.24 91.86 3.87
C GLU A 104 -69.72 93.29 3.78
N LYS A 105 -68.96 93.61 2.72
CA LYS A 105 -68.46 94.98 2.50
C LYS A 105 -69.60 95.99 2.43
N LYS A 106 -70.68 95.64 1.75
CA LYS A 106 -71.91 96.45 1.70
C LYS A 106 -72.55 96.58 3.08
N SER A 107 -72.65 95.49 3.83
CA SER A 107 -73.23 95.50 5.19
C SER A 107 -72.43 96.41 6.13
N VAL A 108 -71.10 96.37 6.09
CA VAL A 108 -70.26 97.28 6.86
C VAL A 108 -70.42 98.73 6.42
N ALA A 109 -70.46 98.99 5.11
CA ALA A 109 -70.68 100.33 4.59
C ALA A 109 -72.05 100.90 4.97
N ASP A 110 -73.11 100.10 4.90
CA ASP A 110 -74.47 100.51 5.26
C ASP A 110 -74.62 100.72 6.78
N ALA A 111 -73.96 99.89 7.61
CA ALA A 111 -73.88 100.11 9.05
C ALA A 111 -73.09 101.39 9.38
N ARG A 112 -71.97 101.64 8.68
CA ARG A 112 -71.20 102.88 8.82
C ARG A 112 -72.05 104.11 8.49
N SER A 113 -72.75 104.09 7.36
CA SER A 113 -73.69 105.14 6.96
C SER A 113 -74.81 105.33 8.00
N GLY A 114 -75.31 104.24 8.59
CA GLY A 114 -76.26 104.29 9.70
C GLY A 114 -75.72 104.99 10.94
N ILE A 115 -74.48 104.69 11.35
CA ILE A 115 -73.82 105.39 12.47
C ILE A 115 -73.58 106.87 12.13
N GLU A 116 -73.12 107.18 10.91
CA GLU A 116 -72.92 108.56 10.44
C GLU A 116 -74.23 109.36 10.50
N ALA A 117 -75.36 108.74 10.13
CA ALA A 117 -76.68 109.36 10.24
C ALA A 117 -77.10 109.58 11.70
N ILE A 118 -76.87 108.61 12.60
CA ILE A 118 -77.13 108.77 14.04
C ILE A 118 -76.31 109.94 14.60
N VAL A 119 -75.02 110.01 14.25
CA VAL A 119 -74.11 111.11 14.62
C VAL A 119 -74.66 112.44 14.12
N ALA A 120 -75.03 112.54 12.84
CA ALA A 120 -75.55 113.78 12.25
C ALA A 120 -76.88 114.23 12.90
N LEU A 121 -77.77 113.30 13.21
CA LEU A 121 -79.03 113.59 13.89
C LEU A 121 -78.80 114.04 15.34
N PHE A 122 -77.91 113.38 16.07
CA PHE A 122 -77.60 113.74 17.45
C PHE A 122 -76.88 115.09 17.54
N GLU A 123 -75.73 115.25 16.86
CA GLU A 123 -74.90 116.45 16.93
C GLU A 123 -75.55 117.65 16.22
N GLY A 124 -76.22 117.42 15.10
CA GLY A 124 -76.72 118.49 14.22
C GLY A 124 -78.17 118.92 14.47
N LYS A 125 -79.03 118.03 14.97
CA LYS A 125 -80.44 118.34 15.23
C LYS A 125 -80.83 118.24 16.71
N LEU A 126 -80.49 117.12 17.37
CA LEU A 126 -80.98 116.84 18.71
C LEU A 126 -80.30 117.69 19.79
N LEU A 127 -78.96 117.78 19.77
CA LEU A 127 -78.18 118.60 20.71
C LEU A 127 -78.65 120.07 20.72
N PRO A 128 -78.73 120.76 19.56
CA PRO A 128 -79.24 122.13 19.53
C PRO A 128 -80.67 122.23 20.07
N THR A 129 -81.52 121.25 19.78
CA THR A 129 -82.90 121.25 20.28
C THR A 129 -82.96 121.12 21.80
N LEU A 130 -82.09 120.29 22.39
CA LEU A 130 -81.98 120.10 23.85
C LEU A 130 -81.31 121.29 24.57
N GLU A 131 -80.46 122.07 23.88
CA GLU A 131 -79.79 123.26 24.44
C GLU A 131 -80.72 124.49 24.55
N TYR A 132 -81.76 124.60 23.70
CA TYR A 132 -82.63 125.79 23.64
C TYR A 132 -84.07 125.59 24.13
N ALA A 133 -84.55 124.35 24.31
CA ALA A 133 -85.93 124.07 24.73
C ALA A 133 -86.01 123.39 26.11
N ASP A 134 -86.81 123.95 27.03
CA ASP A 134 -86.98 123.42 28.40
C ASP A 134 -87.90 122.19 28.50
N ALA A 135 -88.56 121.77 27.42
CA ALA A 135 -89.43 120.59 27.39
C ALA A 135 -89.22 119.73 26.13
N VAL A 136 -89.46 118.42 26.26
CA VAL A 136 -89.49 117.48 25.13
C VAL A 136 -90.74 117.76 24.29
N ASP A 137 -90.57 118.51 23.20
CA ASP A 137 -91.61 118.81 22.21
C ASP A 137 -91.67 117.72 21.11
N ALA A 138 -92.70 117.76 20.26
CA ALA A 138 -92.90 116.89 19.10
C ALA A 138 -91.67 116.79 18.18
N SER A 139 -90.84 117.83 18.10
CA SER A 139 -89.57 117.83 17.34
C SER A 139 -88.56 116.78 17.83
N VAL A 140 -88.40 116.62 19.14
CA VAL A 140 -87.50 115.62 19.75
C VAL A 140 -87.99 114.20 19.46
N ARG A 141 -89.32 113.96 19.48
CA ARG A 141 -89.91 112.65 19.15
C ARG A 141 -89.71 112.26 17.68
N THR A 142 -89.75 113.23 16.77
CA THR A 142 -89.47 112.96 15.35
C THR A 142 -88.01 112.60 15.12
N ILE A 143 -87.07 113.31 15.75
CA ILE A 143 -85.64 113.00 15.65
C ILE A 143 -85.33 111.64 16.30
N ASP A 144 -85.95 111.31 17.42
CA ASP A 144 -85.84 110.00 18.08
C ASP A 144 -86.30 108.86 17.16
N ALA A 145 -87.43 109.01 16.45
CA ALA A 145 -87.90 108.04 15.47
C ALA A 145 -86.97 107.90 14.24
N GLU A 146 -86.35 109.00 13.78
CA GLU A 146 -85.31 108.95 12.73
C GLU A 146 -84.07 108.19 13.22
N ILE A 147 -83.63 108.44 14.46
CA ILE A 147 -82.49 107.74 15.07
C ILE A 147 -82.81 106.24 15.21
N ASP A 148 -83.99 105.86 15.69
CA ASP A 148 -84.39 104.46 15.83
C ASP A 148 -84.37 103.70 14.49
N THR A 149 -84.70 104.37 13.39
CA THR A 149 -84.59 103.80 12.04
C THR A 149 -83.14 103.44 11.71
N HIS A 150 -82.19 104.34 12.00
CA HIS A 150 -80.77 104.10 11.75
C HIS A 150 -80.15 103.09 12.72
N VAL A 151 -80.59 103.06 13.97
CA VAL A 151 -80.21 102.04 14.96
C VAL A 151 -80.59 100.65 14.47
N ASN A 152 -81.82 100.50 13.97
CA ASN A 152 -82.29 99.25 13.39
C ASN A 152 -81.53 98.88 12.10
N ALA A 153 -81.15 99.84 11.27
CA ALA A 153 -80.34 99.61 10.08
C ALA A 153 -78.93 99.09 10.44
N VAL A 154 -78.26 99.69 11.42
CA VAL A 154 -76.94 99.23 11.92
C VAL A 154 -77.03 97.81 12.43
N ARG A 155 -78.03 97.52 13.28
CA ARG A 155 -78.26 96.18 13.81
C ARG A 155 -78.47 95.16 12.70
N THR A 156 -79.31 95.49 11.71
CA THR A 156 -79.65 94.58 10.60
C THR A 156 -78.44 94.27 9.75
N ASN A 157 -77.66 95.28 9.37
CA ASN A 157 -76.48 95.09 8.53
C ASN A 157 -75.34 94.37 9.25
N MET A 158 -75.06 94.71 10.50
CA MET A 158 -74.05 93.99 11.29
C MET A 158 -74.45 92.56 11.63
N LYS A 159 -75.74 92.31 11.84
CA LYS A 159 -76.26 90.94 11.94
C LYS A 159 -76.10 90.18 10.62
N ALA A 160 -76.38 90.80 9.48
CA ALA A 160 -76.19 90.17 8.16
C ALA A 160 -74.72 89.79 7.91
N MET A 161 -73.79 90.66 8.30
CA MET A 161 -72.35 90.35 8.25
C MET A 161 -71.97 89.21 9.20
N ALA A 162 -72.47 89.23 10.44
CA ALA A 162 -72.20 88.17 11.41
C ALA A 162 -72.74 86.81 10.93
N ASP A 163 -73.96 86.78 10.38
CA ASP A 163 -74.57 85.55 9.87
C ASP A 163 -73.82 85.04 8.60
N SER A 164 -73.33 85.93 7.73
CA SER A 164 -72.51 85.58 6.56
C SER A 164 -71.16 84.97 6.96
N THR A 165 -70.39 85.68 7.79
CA THR A 165 -69.06 85.24 8.24
C THR A 165 -69.13 83.98 9.12
N LEU A 166 -70.21 83.79 9.88
CA LEU A 166 -70.47 82.54 10.60
C LEU A 166 -70.76 81.39 9.63
N SER A 167 -71.51 81.63 8.56
CA SER A 167 -71.76 80.61 7.52
C SER A 167 -70.46 80.18 6.82
N GLU A 168 -69.55 81.12 6.58
CA GLU A 168 -68.22 80.83 6.01
C GLU A 168 -67.35 80.03 6.99
N ALA A 169 -67.35 80.38 8.28
CA ALA A 169 -66.63 79.62 9.31
C ALA A 169 -67.11 78.16 9.42
N VAL A 170 -68.44 77.94 9.39
CA VAL A 170 -69.03 76.59 9.41
C VAL A 170 -68.65 75.79 8.16
N LYS A 171 -68.69 76.41 6.97
CA LYS A 171 -68.27 75.72 5.73
C LYS A 171 -66.78 75.37 5.73
N ALA A 172 -65.94 76.23 6.29
CA ALA A 172 -64.51 75.96 6.42
C ALA A 172 -64.24 74.79 7.40
N ASP A 173 -64.97 74.72 8.51
CA ASP A 173 -64.90 73.61 9.47
C ASP A 173 -65.40 72.28 8.86
N GLU A 174 -66.52 72.30 8.13
CA GLU A 174 -67.02 71.13 7.39
C GLU A 174 -66.03 70.66 6.31
N ALA A 175 -65.37 71.59 5.61
CA ALA A 175 -64.35 71.27 4.61
C ALA A 175 -63.08 70.67 5.26
N PHE A 176 -62.67 71.16 6.44
CA PHE A 176 -61.58 70.60 7.23
C PHE A 176 -61.89 69.16 7.66
N ASP A 177 -63.09 68.90 8.18
CA ASP A 177 -63.49 67.56 8.63
C ASP A 177 -63.60 66.55 7.48
N ALA A 178 -64.09 67.00 6.32
CA ALA A 178 -64.13 66.18 5.10
C ALA A 178 -62.71 65.84 4.62
N THR A 179 -61.84 66.85 4.50
CA THR A 179 -60.44 66.67 4.06
C THR A 179 -59.69 65.75 5.03
N ARG A 180 -59.83 65.97 6.35
CA ARG A 180 -59.22 65.14 7.39
C ARG A 180 -59.60 63.67 7.28
N ARG A 181 -60.88 63.37 7.03
CA ARG A 181 -61.37 62.00 6.91
C ARG A 181 -60.83 61.31 5.66
N GLU A 182 -60.84 61.99 4.52
CA GLU A 182 -60.31 61.47 3.26
C GLU A 182 -58.80 61.19 3.39
N THR A 183 -58.05 62.15 3.92
CA THR A 183 -56.62 62.03 4.19
C THR A 183 -56.30 60.78 5.02
N ILE A 184 -56.92 60.62 6.21
CA ILE A 184 -56.65 59.46 7.08
C ILE A 184 -56.93 58.13 6.37
N GLN A 185 -57.99 58.05 5.57
CA GLN A 185 -58.34 56.81 4.85
C GLN A 185 -57.33 56.48 3.75
N VAL A 186 -56.86 57.48 3.01
CA VAL A 186 -55.84 57.30 1.96
C VAL A 186 -54.49 56.87 2.56
N SER A 187 -54.03 57.50 3.64
CA SER A 187 -52.75 57.13 4.28
C SER A 187 -52.79 55.70 4.86
N ILE A 188 -53.93 55.28 5.43
CA ILE A 188 -54.14 53.89 5.89
C ILE A 188 -54.12 52.91 4.71
N ALA A 189 -54.79 53.22 3.60
CA ALA A 189 -54.85 52.35 2.43
C ALA A 189 -53.47 52.15 1.79
N ILE A 190 -52.68 53.22 1.65
CA ILE A 190 -51.31 53.16 1.13
C ILE A 190 -50.42 52.37 2.08
N GLY A 191 -50.50 52.64 3.39
CA GLY A 191 -49.74 51.91 4.41
C GLY A 191 -50.05 50.40 4.39
N ALA A 192 -51.31 50.02 4.27
CA ALA A 192 -51.73 48.62 4.16
C ALA A 192 -51.21 47.96 2.87
N ALA A 193 -51.30 48.64 1.72
CA ALA A 193 -50.81 48.12 0.44
C ALA A 193 -49.30 47.87 0.47
N VAL A 194 -48.53 48.81 1.02
CA VAL A 194 -47.08 48.67 1.21
C VAL A 194 -46.75 47.51 2.14
N ALA A 195 -47.46 47.38 3.26
CA ALA A 195 -47.23 46.29 4.21
C ALA A 195 -47.51 44.91 3.58
N ILE A 196 -48.59 44.78 2.81
CA ILE A 196 -48.92 43.54 2.08
C ILE A 196 -47.86 43.21 1.05
N LEU A 197 -47.40 44.20 0.27
CA LEU A 197 -46.36 43.99 -0.73
C LEU A 197 -45.04 43.52 -0.08
N LEU A 198 -44.61 44.18 0.99
CA LEU A 198 -43.41 43.77 1.75
C LEU A 198 -43.56 42.37 2.34
N ALA A 199 -44.74 42.00 2.85
CA ALA A 199 -45.02 40.66 3.34
C ALA A 199 -44.91 39.59 2.23
N ILE A 200 -45.50 39.83 1.05
CA ILE A 200 -45.45 38.90 -0.08
C ILE A 200 -44.00 38.68 -0.55
N VAL A 201 -43.23 39.76 -0.72
CA VAL A 201 -41.81 39.68 -1.12
C VAL A 201 -40.99 38.96 -0.06
N SER A 202 -41.21 39.26 1.22
CA SER A 202 -40.54 38.57 2.34
C SER A 202 -40.83 37.08 2.35
N LEU A 203 -42.09 36.66 2.19
CA LEU A 203 -42.49 35.26 2.13
C LEU A 203 -41.89 34.53 0.92
N LYS A 204 -41.80 35.18 -0.25
CA LYS A 204 -41.14 34.62 -1.45
C LYS A 204 -39.64 34.43 -1.25
N ILE A 205 -38.95 35.37 -0.62
CA ILE A 205 -37.53 35.24 -0.30
C ILE A 205 -37.32 34.13 0.74
N ALA A 206 -38.11 34.11 1.82
CA ALA A 206 -38.02 33.09 2.87
C ALA A 206 -38.28 31.68 2.33
N SER A 207 -39.32 31.48 1.53
CA SER A 207 -39.63 30.18 0.91
C SER A 207 -38.53 29.71 -0.06
N SER A 208 -37.92 30.63 -0.82
CA SER A 208 -36.77 30.31 -1.68
C SER A 208 -35.55 29.84 -0.86
N ILE A 209 -35.27 30.50 0.26
CA ILE A 209 -34.15 30.16 1.15
C ILE A 209 -34.39 28.81 1.82
N LEU A 210 -35.57 28.61 2.42
CA LEU A 210 -35.93 27.37 3.11
C LEU A 210 -35.91 26.16 2.17
N LYS A 211 -36.42 26.31 0.94
CA LYS A 211 -36.39 25.23 -0.06
C LYS A 211 -34.95 24.84 -0.42
N ALA A 212 -34.07 25.81 -0.67
CA ALA A 212 -32.67 25.54 -1.00
C ALA A 212 -31.92 24.89 0.17
N LEU A 213 -32.17 25.34 1.41
CA LEU A 213 -31.59 24.77 2.62
C LEU A 213 -32.04 23.31 2.83
N ASN A 214 -33.33 23.03 2.65
CA ASN A 214 -33.87 21.67 2.77
C ASN A 214 -33.27 20.72 1.73
N THR A 215 -33.10 21.17 0.48
CA THR A 215 -32.43 20.36 -0.56
C THR A 215 -30.99 20.03 -0.17
N ALA A 216 -30.24 21.02 0.32
CA ALA A 216 -28.86 20.79 0.73
C ALA A 216 -28.76 19.87 1.96
N GLN A 217 -29.69 20.01 2.91
CA GLN A 217 -29.78 19.12 4.07
C GLN A 217 -30.09 17.69 3.64
N ASP A 218 -31.03 17.49 2.71
CA ASP A 218 -31.39 16.17 2.19
C ASP A 218 -30.20 15.51 1.47
N VAL A 219 -29.54 16.25 0.57
CA VAL A 219 -28.31 15.80 -0.10
C VAL A 219 -27.23 15.39 0.90
N THR A 220 -26.99 16.22 1.91
CA THR A 220 -25.99 15.94 2.94
C THR A 220 -26.37 14.71 3.76
N ARG A 221 -27.65 14.54 4.12
CA ARG A 221 -28.15 13.35 4.82
C ARG A 221 -27.98 12.08 3.98
N ARG A 222 -28.24 12.14 2.67
CA ARG A 222 -28.02 11.02 1.75
C ARG A 222 -26.55 10.62 1.71
N ILE A 223 -25.65 11.58 1.52
CA ILE A 223 -24.19 11.34 1.54
C ILE A 223 -23.76 10.74 2.89
N ALA A 224 -24.24 11.29 4.02
CA ALA A 224 -23.92 10.79 5.36
C ALA A 224 -24.46 9.38 5.63
N ALA A 225 -25.58 9.00 5.00
CA ALA A 225 -26.13 7.64 5.06
C ALA A 225 -25.43 6.67 4.10
N GLY A 226 -24.37 7.08 3.41
CA GLY A 226 -23.64 6.27 2.44
C GLY A 226 -24.27 6.21 1.06
N ASP A 227 -25.36 6.94 0.80
CA ASP A 227 -25.97 7.03 -0.53
C ASP A 227 -25.20 8.03 -1.40
N LEU A 228 -24.32 7.50 -2.26
CA LEU A 228 -23.54 8.27 -3.23
C LEU A 228 -24.14 8.19 -4.64
N THR A 229 -25.38 7.70 -4.76
CA THR A 229 -26.10 7.51 -6.02
C THR A 229 -26.77 8.81 -6.49
N GLY A 230 -26.97 8.90 -7.81
CA GLY A 230 -27.63 10.03 -8.44
C GLY A 230 -26.80 11.31 -8.50
N ASP A 231 -27.25 12.23 -9.35
CA ASP A 231 -26.61 13.54 -9.55
C ASP A 231 -27.33 14.63 -8.74
N ILE A 232 -26.56 15.48 -8.06
CA ILE A 232 -27.12 16.61 -7.31
C ILE A 232 -27.40 17.72 -8.32
N ARG A 233 -28.67 17.87 -8.71
CA ARG A 233 -29.11 18.94 -9.61
C ARG A 233 -28.92 20.30 -8.94
N VAL A 234 -27.84 20.98 -9.33
CA VAL A 234 -27.60 22.37 -8.92
C VAL A 234 -28.37 23.31 -9.85
N SER A 235 -29.17 24.20 -9.28
CA SER A 235 -29.89 25.22 -10.04
C SER A 235 -29.71 26.58 -9.37
N GLY A 236 -29.36 27.59 -10.16
CA GLY A 236 -29.08 28.95 -9.67
C GLY A 236 -27.60 29.32 -9.77
N ARG A 237 -27.27 30.53 -9.32
CA ARG A 237 -25.91 31.08 -9.26
C ARG A 237 -25.63 31.80 -7.93
N ASP A 238 -26.48 31.58 -6.94
CA ASP A 238 -26.37 32.18 -5.62
C ASP A 238 -25.54 31.30 -4.67
N GLU A 239 -25.42 31.75 -3.43
CA GLU A 239 -24.61 31.10 -2.40
C GLU A 239 -25.05 29.66 -2.11
N PHE A 240 -26.34 29.33 -2.29
CA PHE A 240 -26.85 27.97 -2.12
C PHE A 240 -26.47 27.06 -3.29
N ALA A 241 -26.46 27.59 -4.52
CA ALA A 241 -25.97 26.85 -5.67
C ALA A 241 -24.47 26.49 -5.51
N GLN A 242 -23.66 27.40 -4.98
CA GLN A 242 -22.26 27.11 -4.66
C GLN A 242 -22.11 26.02 -3.60
N MET A 243 -22.92 26.06 -2.53
CA MET A 243 -22.91 25.01 -1.50
C MET A 243 -23.30 23.64 -2.08
N LEU A 244 -24.34 23.58 -2.93
CA LEU A 244 -24.73 22.33 -3.60
C LEU A 244 -23.64 21.82 -4.56
N HIS A 245 -22.91 22.71 -5.24
CA HIS A 245 -21.73 22.32 -6.03
C HIS A 245 -20.65 21.68 -5.15
N SER A 246 -20.34 22.26 -3.98
CA SER A 246 -19.38 21.65 -3.04
C SER A 246 -19.87 20.29 -2.53
N CYS A 247 -21.17 20.13 -2.25
CA CYS A 247 -21.74 18.82 -1.91
C CYS A 247 -21.59 17.80 -3.05
N GLN A 248 -21.75 18.23 -4.30
CA GLN A 248 -21.55 17.38 -5.48
C GLN A 248 -20.09 16.94 -5.64
N GLU A 249 -19.14 17.87 -5.49
CA GLU A 249 -17.71 17.52 -5.52
C GLU A 249 -17.32 16.57 -4.39
N MET A 250 -17.85 16.78 -3.18
CA MET A 250 -17.65 15.88 -2.04
C MET A 250 -18.21 14.48 -2.33
N ARG A 251 -19.45 14.38 -2.82
CA ARG A 251 -20.08 13.11 -3.22
C ARG A 251 -19.22 12.38 -4.26
N GLN A 252 -18.77 13.08 -5.31
CA GLN A 252 -17.97 12.48 -6.38
C GLN A 252 -16.63 11.96 -5.86
N LYS A 253 -15.91 12.74 -5.04
CA LYS A 253 -14.64 12.31 -4.43
C LYS A 253 -14.83 11.10 -3.51
N LEU A 254 -15.88 11.09 -2.69
CA LEU A 254 -16.19 9.94 -1.84
C LEU A 254 -16.53 8.70 -2.68
N ARG A 255 -17.31 8.86 -3.75
CA ARG A 255 -17.63 7.78 -4.68
C ARG A 255 -16.36 7.20 -5.28
N ASP A 256 -15.47 8.04 -5.80
CA ASP A 256 -14.21 7.60 -6.41
C ASP A 256 -13.29 6.88 -5.40
N ILE A 257 -13.22 7.37 -4.15
CA ILE A 257 -12.45 6.72 -3.07
C ILE A 257 -13.03 5.34 -2.76
N VAL A 258 -14.35 5.23 -2.56
CA VAL A 258 -15.00 3.96 -2.24
C VAL A 258 -14.85 2.96 -3.40
N THR A 259 -15.03 3.40 -4.65
CA THR A 259 -14.81 2.55 -5.83
C THR A 259 -13.38 2.01 -5.86
N ARG A 260 -12.37 2.87 -5.65
CA ARG A 260 -10.97 2.42 -5.59
C ARG A 260 -10.72 1.44 -4.45
N MET A 261 -11.26 1.71 -3.26
CA MET A 261 -11.15 0.79 -2.13
C MET A 261 -11.79 -0.57 -2.40
N GLN A 262 -12.91 -0.64 -3.13
CA GLN A 262 -13.52 -1.90 -3.53
C GLN A 262 -12.61 -2.68 -4.49
N THR A 263 -12.06 -2.02 -5.52
CA THR A 263 -11.11 -2.63 -6.47
C THR A 263 -9.83 -3.10 -5.77
N ASP A 264 -9.25 -2.27 -4.89
CA ASP A 264 -8.05 -2.62 -4.14
C ASP A 264 -8.31 -3.79 -3.19
N ALA A 265 -9.49 -3.86 -2.56
CA ALA A 265 -9.88 -4.99 -1.72
C ALA A 265 -9.98 -6.29 -2.55
N GLU A 266 -10.68 -6.27 -3.69
CA GLU A 266 -10.76 -7.41 -4.61
C GLU A 266 -9.37 -7.88 -5.05
N GLN A 267 -8.47 -6.95 -5.36
CA GLN A 267 -7.09 -7.28 -5.73
C GLN A 267 -6.31 -7.92 -4.60
N VAL A 268 -6.45 -7.42 -3.36
CA VAL A 268 -5.84 -8.04 -2.17
C VAL A 268 -6.40 -9.44 -1.92
N ALA A 269 -7.70 -9.67 -2.12
CA ALA A 269 -8.30 -11.00 -1.99
C ALA A 269 -7.69 -11.98 -3.00
N ALA A 270 -7.63 -11.59 -4.28
CA ALA A 270 -7.05 -12.41 -5.33
C ALA A 270 -5.57 -12.73 -5.08
N MET A 271 -4.78 -11.73 -4.66
CA MET A 271 -3.37 -11.94 -4.30
C MET A 271 -3.21 -12.85 -3.08
N SER A 272 -4.13 -12.81 -2.13
CA SER A 272 -4.10 -13.68 -0.93
C SER A 272 -4.42 -15.13 -1.29
N GLU A 273 -5.36 -15.36 -2.20
CA GLU A 273 -5.70 -16.69 -2.72
C GLU A 273 -4.55 -17.29 -3.53
N GLU A 274 -3.91 -16.50 -4.40
CA GLU A 274 -2.71 -16.89 -5.13
C GLU A 274 -1.57 -17.24 -4.16
N LEU A 275 -1.32 -16.39 -3.16
CA LEU A 275 -0.31 -16.62 -2.14
C LEU A 275 -0.59 -17.90 -1.34
N SER A 276 -1.85 -18.17 -0.99
CA SER A 276 -2.25 -19.41 -0.31
C SER A 276 -1.93 -20.64 -1.17
N THR A 277 -2.25 -20.59 -2.46
CA THR A 277 -1.98 -21.68 -3.41
C THR A 277 -0.47 -21.93 -3.55
N THR A 278 0.32 -20.87 -3.73
CA THR A 278 1.79 -20.98 -3.82
C THR A 278 2.39 -21.50 -2.51
N THR A 279 1.83 -21.11 -1.37
CA THR A 279 2.30 -21.57 -0.06
C THR A 279 2.01 -23.06 0.15
N GLU A 280 0.86 -23.55 -0.30
CA GLU A 280 0.52 -24.98 -0.26
C GLU A 280 1.46 -25.81 -1.14
N GLN A 281 1.76 -25.33 -2.35
CA GLN A 281 2.77 -25.95 -3.23
C GLN A 281 4.16 -25.98 -2.57
N LEU A 282 4.56 -24.87 -1.94
CA LEU A 282 5.84 -24.79 -1.24
C LEU A 282 5.90 -25.73 -0.02
N SER A 283 4.77 -25.94 0.66
CA SER A 283 4.66 -26.92 1.74
C SER A 283 4.95 -28.34 1.25
N VAL A 284 4.35 -28.75 0.12
CA VAL A 284 4.58 -30.07 -0.48
C VAL A 284 6.05 -30.22 -0.91
N ALA A 285 6.60 -29.23 -1.61
CA ALA A 285 8.00 -29.24 -2.04
C ALA A 285 8.98 -29.32 -0.86
N THR A 286 8.66 -28.66 0.26
CA THR A 286 9.48 -28.70 1.48
C THR A 286 9.46 -30.09 2.13
N ASP A 287 8.30 -30.76 2.13
CA ASP A 287 8.16 -32.13 2.64
C ASP A 287 8.94 -33.13 1.77
N GLU A 288 8.85 -33.02 0.45
CA GLU A 288 9.64 -33.82 -0.51
C GLU A 288 11.16 -33.60 -0.32
N GLN A 289 11.58 -32.36 -0.06
CA GLN A 289 12.97 -32.03 0.21
C GLN A 289 13.47 -32.67 1.52
N SER A 290 12.65 -32.66 2.57
CA SER A 290 12.95 -33.32 3.84
C SER A 290 13.10 -34.83 3.66
N GLN A 291 12.15 -35.46 2.95
CA GLN A 291 12.21 -36.88 2.67
C GLN A 291 13.45 -37.25 1.82
N SER A 292 13.79 -36.42 0.83
CA SER A 292 14.99 -36.59 0.02
C SER A 292 16.27 -36.46 0.84
N ALA A 293 16.33 -35.51 1.79
CA ALA A 293 17.45 -35.37 2.71
C ALA A 293 17.62 -36.61 3.59
N SER A 294 16.53 -37.16 4.14
CA SER A 294 16.55 -38.40 4.91
C SER A 294 17.07 -39.59 4.09
N SER A 295 16.61 -39.75 2.84
CA SER A 295 17.09 -40.80 1.94
C SER A 295 18.56 -40.62 1.54
N MET A 296 19.02 -39.39 1.35
CA MET A 296 20.43 -39.08 1.11
C MET A 296 21.28 -39.44 2.34
N ALA A 297 20.83 -39.12 3.55
CA ALA A 297 21.55 -39.44 4.78
C ALA A 297 21.76 -40.96 4.92
N ALA A 298 20.70 -41.75 4.71
CA ALA A 298 20.79 -43.20 4.70
C ALA A 298 21.78 -43.74 3.64
N SER A 299 21.80 -43.12 2.45
CA SER A 299 22.73 -43.48 1.38
C SER A 299 24.19 -43.16 1.74
N VAL A 300 24.43 -42.05 2.43
CA VAL A 300 25.76 -41.67 2.91
C VAL A 300 26.24 -42.59 4.05
N GLU A 301 25.36 -43.00 4.95
CA GLU A 301 25.68 -44.03 5.96
C GLU A 301 26.09 -45.36 5.30
N GLN A 302 25.32 -45.83 4.33
CA GLN A 302 25.67 -47.05 3.57
C GLN A 302 27.00 -46.90 2.84
N MET A 303 27.28 -45.72 2.26
CA MET A 303 28.57 -45.44 1.62
C MET A 303 29.72 -45.48 2.62
N SER A 304 29.54 -44.92 3.82
CA SER A 304 30.55 -44.95 4.89
C SER A 304 30.87 -46.38 5.34
N VAL A 305 29.85 -47.21 5.52
CA VAL A 305 30.02 -48.65 5.81
C VAL A 305 30.75 -49.36 4.67
N SER A 306 30.36 -49.11 3.42
CA SER A 306 31.01 -49.70 2.24
C SER A 306 32.49 -49.34 2.16
N ILE A 307 32.85 -48.07 2.36
CA ILE A 307 34.24 -47.61 2.39
C ILE A 307 35.04 -48.33 3.48
N SER A 308 34.47 -48.48 4.68
CA SER A 308 35.11 -49.24 5.77
C SER A 308 35.33 -50.71 5.39
N HIS A 309 34.36 -51.35 4.75
CA HIS A 309 34.48 -52.73 4.28
C HIS A 309 35.55 -52.89 3.21
N VAL A 310 35.58 -52.01 2.21
CA VAL A 310 36.60 -52.04 1.15
C VAL A 310 37.99 -51.76 1.73
N SER A 311 38.11 -50.85 2.70
CA SER A 311 39.38 -50.58 3.40
C SER A 311 39.90 -51.80 4.15
N SER A 312 39.03 -52.54 4.86
CA SER A 312 39.42 -53.78 5.52
C SER A 312 39.88 -54.83 4.52
N ARG A 313 39.17 -54.97 3.39
CA ARG A 313 39.55 -55.91 2.32
C ARG A 313 40.87 -55.54 1.66
N ALA A 314 41.14 -54.25 1.50
CA ALA A 314 42.41 -53.77 0.98
C ALA A 314 43.57 -54.20 1.89
N ASP A 315 43.41 -54.09 3.22
CA ASP A 315 44.44 -54.53 4.17
C ASP A 315 44.66 -56.06 4.15
N ASP A 316 43.59 -56.85 4.05
CA ASP A 316 43.69 -58.31 3.87
C ASP A 316 44.51 -58.67 2.61
N VAL A 317 44.25 -57.98 1.48
CA VAL A 317 44.97 -58.19 0.22
C VAL A 317 46.43 -57.77 0.36
N ARG A 318 46.71 -56.66 1.05
CA ARG A 318 48.08 -56.20 1.34
C ARG A 318 48.86 -57.27 2.08
N GLU A 319 48.29 -57.81 3.16
CA GLU A 319 48.94 -58.85 3.98
C GLU A 319 49.21 -60.12 3.15
N ALA A 320 48.22 -60.58 2.39
CA ALA A 320 48.36 -61.76 1.52
C ALA A 320 49.44 -61.58 0.44
N SER A 321 49.55 -60.39 -0.16
CA SER A 321 50.56 -60.06 -1.16
C SER A 321 51.96 -59.94 -0.55
N VAL A 322 52.10 -59.34 0.64
CA VAL A 322 53.38 -59.29 1.37
C VAL A 322 53.85 -60.71 1.71
N SER A 323 52.94 -61.57 2.18
CA SER A 323 53.21 -62.97 2.48
C SER A 323 53.62 -63.75 1.23
N SER A 324 52.91 -63.58 0.11
CA SER A 324 53.26 -64.21 -1.18
C SER A 324 54.63 -63.76 -1.67
N GLY A 325 54.96 -62.46 -1.58
CA GLY A 325 56.28 -61.96 -1.93
C GLY A 325 57.39 -62.55 -1.05
N ALA A 326 57.14 -62.75 0.25
CA ALA A 326 58.08 -63.42 1.15
C ALA A 326 58.28 -64.90 0.78
N ALA A 327 57.19 -65.63 0.51
CA ALA A 327 57.22 -67.02 0.07
C ALA A 327 57.98 -67.18 -1.25
N SER A 328 57.78 -66.28 -2.22
CA SER A 328 58.55 -66.25 -3.46
C SER A 328 60.04 -66.04 -3.23
N ARG A 329 60.45 -65.07 -2.40
CA ARG A 329 61.87 -64.87 -2.06
C ARG A 329 62.50 -66.10 -1.42
N GLN A 330 61.77 -66.75 -0.51
CA GLN A 330 62.21 -67.99 0.10
C GLN A 330 62.31 -69.14 -0.92
N GLY A 331 61.32 -69.28 -1.81
CA GLY A 331 61.32 -70.26 -2.90
C GLY A 331 62.52 -70.07 -3.83
N GLY A 332 62.83 -68.82 -4.21
CA GLY A 332 63.99 -68.48 -5.03
C GLY A 332 65.31 -68.91 -4.35
N THR A 333 65.44 -68.65 -3.05
CA THR A 333 66.61 -69.06 -2.26
C THR A 333 66.77 -70.59 -2.22
N VAL A 334 65.68 -71.35 -2.15
CA VAL A 334 65.72 -72.82 -2.19
C VAL A 334 66.16 -73.33 -3.56
N ILE A 335 65.68 -72.71 -4.64
CA ILE A 335 66.06 -73.07 -6.00
C ILE A 335 67.55 -72.73 -6.26
N ASP A 336 68.04 -71.59 -5.79
CA ASP A 336 69.46 -71.24 -5.89
C ASP A 336 70.34 -72.27 -5.18
N LYS A 337 69.94 -72.75 -4.00
CA LYS A 337 70.64 -73.84 -3.30
C LYS A 337 70.60 -75.16 -4.08
N LEU A 338 69.47 -75.48 -4.70
CA LEU A 338 69.32 -76.67 -5.56
C LEU A 338 70.27 -76.61 -6.77
N LEU A 339 70.37 -75.45 -7.43
CA LEU A 339 71.27 -75.24 -8.56
C LEU A 339 72.74 -75.44 -8.17
N VAL A 340 73.15 -74.95 -7.01
CA VAL A 340 74.50 -75.18 -6.47
C VAL A 340 74.71 -76.68 -6.19
N GLY A 341 73.79 -77.33 -5.47
CA GLY A 341 73.91 -78.76 -5.15
C GLY A 341 73.94 -79.67 -6.39
N ASN A 342 73.19 -79.32 -7.44
CA ASN A 342 73.22 -80.04 -8.71
C ASN A 342 74.54 -79.83 -9.46
N ARG A 343 75.14 -78.64 -9.41
CA ARG A 343 76.49 -78.40 -9.98
C ARG A 343 77.53 -79.26 -9.26
N ASP A 344 77.49 -79.30 -7.93
CA ASP A 344 78.38 -80.14 -7.13
C ASP A 344 78.18 -81.63 -7.47
N THR A 345 76.93 -82.06 -7.66
CA THR A 345 76.58 -83.43 -8.06
C THR A 345 77.12 -83.76 -9.45
N SER A 346 76.92 -82.89 -10.44
CA SER A 346 77.50 -83.08 -11.78
C SER A 346 79.02 -83.19 -11.73
N SER A 347 79.70 -82.31 -10.99
CA SER A 347 81.16 -82.36 -10.82
C SER A 347 81.62 -83.68 -10.20
N ALA A 348 80.94 -84.15 -9.15
CA ALA A 348 81.28 -85.41 -8.50
C ALA A 348 81.09 -86.63 -9.42
N VAL A 349 80.07 -86.61 -10.28
CA VAL A 349 79.82 -87.67 -11.27
C VAL A 349 80.85 -87.62 -12.40
N GLU A 350 81.21 -86.43 -12.89
CA GLU A 350 82.27 -86.25 -13.90
C GLU A 350 83.63 -86.74 -13.36
N ASP A 351 83.97 -86.41 -12.10
CA ASP A 351 85.17 -86.90 -11.43
C ASP A 351 85.17 -88.44 -11.29
N ALA A 352 84.01 -89.03 -10.94
CA ALA A 352 83.86 -90.47 -10.84
C ALA A 352 84.02 -91.15 -12.21
N ALA A 353 83.47 -90.56 -13.28
CA ALA A 353 83.62 -91.05 -14.65
C ALA A 353 85.10 -91.08 -15.05
N SER A 354 85.85 -89.99 -14.79
CA SER A 354 87.28 -89.90 -15.08
C SER A 354 88.10 -90.99 -14.37
N ARG A 355 87.81 -91.26 -13.09
CA ARG A 355 88.48 -92.34 -12.33
C ARG A 355 88.17 -93.74 -12.88
N ILE A 356 86.96 -93.95 -13.37
CA ILE A 356 86.56 -95.23 -13.96
C ILE A 356 87.15 -95.39 -15.37
N GLU A 357 87.26 -94.32 -16.15
CA GLU A 357 88.00 -94.33 -17.42
C GLU A 357 89.48 -94.69 -17.21
N GLU A 358 90.11 -94.15 -16.15
CA GLU A 358 91.47 -94.53 -15.77
C GLU A 358 91.57 -96.02 -15.43
N LEU A 359 90.60 -96.59 -14.71
CA LEU A 359 90.52 -98.04 -14.47
C LEU A 359 90.37 -98.84 -15.76
N GLY A 360 89.62 -98.32 -16.73
CA GLY A 360 89.52 -98.90 -18.08
C GLY A 360 90.87 -98.96 -18.79
N ARG A 361 91.61 -97.86 -18.77
CA ARG A 361 92.97 -97.77 -19.35
C ARG A 361 93.94 -98.73 -18.67
N LEU A 362 93.92 -98.80 -17.33
CA LEU A 362 94.74 -99.75 -16.57
C LEU A 362 94.36 -101.21 -16.92
N SER A 363 93.09 -101.49 -17.15
CA SER A 363 92.63 -102.82 -17.55
C SER A 363 93.10 -103.21 -18.96
N GLU A 364 93.18 -102.27 -19.91
CA GLU A 364 93.81 -102.48 -21.22
C GLU A 364 95.31 -102.79 -21.10
N GLU A 365 96.01 -102.08 -20.22
CA GLU A 365 97.43 -102.32 -19.95
C GLU A 365 97.65 -103.73 -19.38
N ILE A 366 96.82 -104.15 -18.42
CA ILE A 366 96.86 -105.53 -17.89
C ILE A 366 96.53 -106.54 -18.99
N SER A 367 95.53 -106.28 -19.85
CA SER A 367 95.20 -107.18 -20.97
C SER A 367 96.40 -107.40 -21.89
N SER A 368 97.16 -106.35 -22.20
CA SER A 368 98.39 -106.42 -23.01
C SER A 368 99.44 -107.31 -22.35
N ILE A 369 99.68 -107.13 -21.05
CA ILE A 369 100.62 -107.95 -20.28
C ILE A 369 100.19 -109.43 -20.27
N VAL A 370 98.90 -109.70 -20.07
CA VAL A 370 98.37 -111.07 -20.04
C VAL A 370 98.48 -111.75 -21.41
N MET A 371 98.33 -111.02 -22.52
CA MET A 371 98.62 -111.55 -23.86
C MET A 371 100.09 -111.93 -24.02
N VAL A 372 101.02 -111.09 -23.55
CA VAL A 372 102.46 -111.44 -23.57
C VAL A 372 102.75 -112.67 -22.73
N ILE A 373 102.14 -112.81 -21.55
CA ILE A 373 102.29 -114.01 -20.70
C ILE A 373 101.75 -115.25 -21.41
N ARG A 374 100.63 -115.12 -22.13
CA ARG A 374 100.07 -116.20 -22.95
C ARG A 374 101.02 -116.59 -24.07
N ASP A 375 101.57 -115.63 -24.80
CA ASP A 375 102.54 -115.88 -25.86
C ASP A 375 103.79 -116.59 -25.30
N VAL A 376 104.28 -116.18 -24.13
CA VAL A 376 105.38 -116.84 -23.42
C VAL A 376 104.99 -118.26 -23.01
N ALA A 377 103.78 -118.49 -22.52
CA ALA A 377 103.29 -119.82 -22.16
C ALA A 377 103.18 -120.73 -23.39
N ASP A 378 102.64 -120.24 -24.52
CA ASP A 378 102.54 -120.98 -25.78
C ASP A 378 103.92 -121.29 -26.36
N GLN A 379 104.87 -120.35 -26.30
CA GLN A 379 106.28 -120.59 -26.65
C GLN A 379 106.93 -121.62 -25.72
N THR A 380 106.68 -121.54 -24.42
CA THR A 380 107.21 -122.49 -23.43
C THR A 380 106.63 -123.88 -23.65
N ASN A 381 105.35 -123.98 -24.01
CA ASN A 381 104.68 -125.23 -24.36
C ASN A 381 105.30 -125.87 -25.61
N LEU A 382 105.58 -125.06 -26.65
CA LEU A 382 106.28 -125.52 -27.86
C LEU A 382 107.72 -125.95 -27.60
N LEU A 383 108.46 -125.20 -26.78
CA LEU A 383 109.82 -125.55 -26.36
C LEU A 383 109.84 -126.85 -25.55
N ALA A 384 108.89 -127.00 -24.62
CA ALA A 384 108.73 -128.20 -23.81
C ALA A 384 108.34 -129.42 -24.66
N LEU A 385 107.46 -129.25 -25.66
CA LEU A 385 107.11 -130.29 -26.61
C LEU A 385 108.33 -130.72 -27.44
N ASN A 386 109.11 -129.78 -27.97
CA ASN A 386 110.34 -130.08 -28.70
C ASN A 386 111.37 -130.80 -27.82
N ALA A 387 111.50 -130.38 -26.55
CA ALA A 387 112.37 -131.05 -25.58
C ALA A 387 111.88 -132.46 -25.24
N ALA A 388 110.57 -132.69 -25.10
CA ALA A 388 109.99 -134.00 -24.86
C ALA A 388 110.21 -134.94 -26.06
N ILE A 389 110.06 -134.43 -27.28
CA ILE A 389 110.35 -135.18 -28.52
C ILE A 389 111.83 -135.59 -28.57
N GLU A 390 112.76 -134.66 -28.32
CA GLU A 390 114.20 -134.96 -28.38
C GLU A 390 114.65 -135.88 -27.23
N ALA A 391 114.04 -135.75 -26.05
CA ALA A 391 114.24 -136.66 -24.92
C ALA A 391 113.75 -138.09 -25.23
N ALA A 392 112.61 -138.24 -25.93
CA ALA A 392 112.14 -139.54 -26.42
C ALA A 392 113.09 -140.12 -27.48
N ARG A 393 113.71 -139.25 -28.29
CA ARG A 393 114.68 -139.61 -29.34
C ARG A 393 116.01 -140.14 -28.78
N ALA A 394 116.42 -139.67 -27.60
CA ALA A 394 117.62 -140.11 -26.88
C ALA A 394 117.47 -141.45 -26.13
N GLY A 395 116.28 -142.08 -26.16
CA GLY A 395 116.03 -143.39 -25.53
C GLY A 395 116.20 -143.39 -24.01
N GLU A 396 116.78 -144.45 -23.43
CA GLU A 396 116.91 -144.61 -21.97
C GLU A 396 117.73 -143.49 -21.29
N GLN A 397 118.65 -142.82 -22.01
CA GLN A 397 119.44 -141.70 -21.47
C GLN A 397 118.63 -140.39 -21.34
N GLY A 398 117.55 -140.24 -22.11
CA GLY A 398 116.69 -139.04 -22.11
C GLY A 398 115.53 -139.08 -21.12
N ARG A 399 115.35 -140.19 -20.40
CA ARG A 399 114.15 -140.48 -19.61
C ARG A 399 113.89 -139.48 -18.47
N GLY A 400 114.94 -138.99 -17.79
CA GLY A 400 114.82 -137.94 -16.78
C GLY A 400 114.46 -136.57 -17.37
N PHE A 401 114.99 -136.26 -18.55
CA PHE A 401 114.66 -135.03 -19.29
C PHE A 401 113.23 -135.04 -19.82
N ALA A 402 112.73 -136.20 -20.27
CA ALA A 402 111.35 -136.34 -20.75
C ALA A 402 110.33 -136.00 -19.66
N VAL A 403 110.56 -136.43 -18.42
CA VAL A 403 109.66 -136.11 -17.28
C VAL A 403 109.65 -134.61 -16.97
N VAL A 404 110.81 -133.96 -16.98
CA VAL A 404 110.90 -132.50 -16.77
C VAL A 404 110.23 -131.74 -17.90
N ALA A 405 110.43 -132.17 -19.15
CA ALA A 405 109.80 -131.55 -20.32
C ALA A 405 108.26 -131.67 -20.27
N ASP A 406 107.71 -132.83 -19.88
CA ASP A 406 106.26 -132.99 -19.71
C ASP A 406 105.69 -132.17 -18.54
N GLU A 407 106.45 -131.99 -17.45
CA GLU A 407 106.02 -131.14 -16.32
C GLU A 407 106.03 -129.66 -16.70
N VAL A 408 107.05 -129.20 -17.44
CA VAL A 408 107.09 -127.84 -18.03
C VAL A 408 105.95 -127.65 -19.03
N ARG A 409 105.63 -128.67 -19.84
CA ARG A 409 104.50 -128.64 -20.78
C ARG A 409 103.16 -128.45 -20.06
N LYS A 410 102.89 -129.25 -19.01
CA LYS A 410 101.68 -129.10 -18.17
C LYS A 410 101.62 -127.75 -17.48
N LEU A 411 102.75 -127.23 -17.00
CA LEU A 411 102.81 -125.90 -16.38
C LEU A 411 102.51 -124.80 -17.39
N ALA A 412 103.03 -124.92 -18.61
CA ALA A 412 102.75 -124.00 -19.71
C ALA A 412 101.27 -124.05 -20.15
N GLU A 413 100.68 -125.24 -20.31
CA GLU A 413 99.24 -125.41 -20.59
C GLU A 413 98.36 -124.80 -19.48
N ARG A 414 98.70 -125.03 -18.21
CA ARG A 414 97.99 -124.45 -17.05
C ARG A 414 98.14 -122.92 -16.97
N THR A 415 99.30 -122.40 -17.36
CA THR A 415 99.56 -120.96 -17.46
C THR A 415 98.72 -120.36 -18.59
N GLY A 416 98.68 -121.00 -19.77
CA GLY A 416 97.83 -120.63 -20.89
C GLY A 416 96.35 -120.57 -20.50
N GLN A 417 95.83 -121.62 -19.85
CA GLN A 417 94.45 -121.63 -19.35
C GLN A 417 94.18 -120.49 -18.35
N SER A 418 95.09 -120.25 -17.41
CA SER A 418 94.95 -119.15 -16.43
C SER A 418 94.96 -117.78 -17.11
N THR A 419 95.80 -117.57 -18.12
CA THR A 419 95.81 -116.32 -18.90
C THR A 419 94.54 -116.14 -19.72
N GLN A 420 93.91 -117.22 -20.21
CA GLN A 420 92.62 -117.17 -20.89
C GLN A 420 91.49 -116.75 -19.92
N ASP A 421 91.47 -117.31 -18.71
CA ASP A 421 90.52 -116.94 -17.67
C ASP A 421 90.69 -115.47 -17.24
N ILE A 422 91.94 -115.01 -17.09
CA ILE A 422 92.25 -113.60 -16.79
C ILE A 422 91.82 -112.70 -17.94
N THR A 423 92.10 -113.08 -19.20
CA THR A 423 91.64 -112.33 -20.39
C THR A 423 90.13 -112.16 -20.40
N ARG A 424 89.37 -113.23 -20.08
CA ARG A 424 87.91 -113.16 -19.97
C ARG A 424 87.47 -112.18 -18.87
N MET A 425 88.06 -112.27 -17.68
CA MET A 425 87.74 -111.37 -16.56
C MET A 425 88.06 -109.91 -16.89
N ILE A 426 89.18 -109.63 -17.56
CA ILE A 426 89.53 -108.27 -18.00
C ILE A 426 88.54 -107.77 -19.05
N GLY A 427 88.12 -108.64 -19.99
CA GLY A 427 87.08 -108.30 -20.96
C GLY A 427 85.75 -107.93 -20.30
N GLU A 428 85.35 -108.66 -19.25
CA GLU A 428 84.17 -108.34 -18.43
C GLU A 428 84.35 -106.99 -17.70
N ILE A 429 85.51 -106.74 -17.08
CA ILE A 429 85.83 -105.45 -16.42
C ILE A 429 85.74 -104.29 -17.42
N GLN A 430 86.35 -104.43 -18.60
CA GLN A 430 86.30 -103.40 -19.66
C GLN A 430 84.89 -103.16 -20.18
N SER A 431 84.07 -104.21 -20.29
CA SER A 431 82.65 -104.07 -20.68
C SER A 431 81.87 -103.28 -19.63
N VAL A 432 81.97 -103.69 -18.36
CA VAL A 432 81.28 -103.02 -17.24
C VAL A 432 81.77 -101.57 -17.09
N THR A 433 83.06 -101.33 -17.22
CA THR A 433 83.65 -99.98 -17.15
C THR A 433 83.03 -99.05 -18.19
N ARG A 434 82.95 -99.49 -19.46
CA ARG A 434 82.33 -98.70 -20.54
C ARG A 434 80.86 -98.43 -20.31
N GLU A 435 80.11 -99.42 -19.82
CA GLU A 435 78.70 -99.26 -19.48
C GLU A 435 78.50 -98.24 -18.36
N VAL A 436 79.32 -98.32 -17.29
CA VAL A 436 79.25 -97.40 -16.16
C VAL A 436 79.59 -95.96 -16.57
N VAL A 437 80.64 -95.75 -17.37
CA VAL A 437 81.00 -94.40 -17.90
C VAL A 437 79.87 -93.83 -18.75
N GLY A 438 79.28 -94.63 -19.64
CA GLY A 438 78.11 -94.21 -20.43
C GLY A 438 76.91 -93.83 -19.55
N GLY A 439 76.66 -94.59 -18.48
CA GLY A 439 75.64 -94.28 -17.48
C GLY A 439 75.92 -92.98 -16.72
N MET A 440 77.18 -92.71 -16.38
CA MET A 440 77.60 -91.47 -15.71
C MET A 440 77.42 -90.24 -16.61
N HIS A 441 77.80 -90.31 -17.89
CA HIS A 441 77.52 -89.23 -18.84
C HIS A 441 76.01 -88.96 -18.98
N SER A 442 75.20 -90.01 -19.10
CA SER A 442 73.74 -89.86 -19.13
C SER A 442 73.19 -89.21 -17.84
N ALA A 443 73.77 -89.53 -16.68
CA ALA A 443 73.38 -88.89 -15.43
C ALA A 443 73.73 -87.39 -15.42
N VAL A 444 74.92 -87.01 -15.91
CA VAL A 444 75.32 -85.60 -16.05
C VAL A 444 74.36 -84.83 -16.96
N ASP A 445 73.98 -85.40 -18.11
CA ASP A 445 73.03 -84.77 -19.04
C ASP A 445 71.65 -84.56 -18.40
N LYS A 446 71.18 -85.54 -17.62
CA LYS A 446 69.91 -85.42 -16.87
C LYS A 446 69.98 -84.32 -15.80
N VAL A 447 71.11 -84.20 -15.09
CA VAL A 447 71.32 -83.12 -14.11
C VAL A 447 71.35 -81.76 -14.79
N ARG A 448 72.01 -81.64 -15.96
CA ARG A 448 72.02 -80.41 -16.77
C ARG A 448 70.61 -80.00 -17.20
N ALA A 449 69.81 -80.95 -17.72
CA ALA A 449 68.41 -80.69 -18.07
C ALA A 449 67.58 -80.26 -16.84
N GLY A 450 67.80 -80.90 -15.68
CA GLY A 450 67.17 -80.51 -14.42
C GLY A 450 67.56 -79.10 -13.94
N ASN A 451 68.80 -78.68 -14.19
CA ASN A 451 69.25 -77.31 -13.90
C ASN A 451 68.55 -76.28 -14.78
N THR A 452 68.38 -76.53 -16.09
CA THR A 452 67.64 -75.62 -16.97
C THR A 452 66.19 -75.43 -16.49
N LEU A 453 65.52 -76.51 -16.07
CA LEU A 453 64.16 -76.41 -15.49
C LEU A 453 64.16 -75.64 -14.16
N SER A 454 65.19 -75.83 -13.34
CA SER A 454 65.33 -75.11 -12.06
C SER A 454 65.59 -73.60 -12.28
N GLU A 455 66.37 -73.23 -13.29
CA GLU A 455 66.57 -71.83 -13.69
C GLU A 455 65.25 -71.18 -14.13
N GLN A 456 64.45 -71.87 -14.97
CA GLN A 456 63.12 -71.39 -15.36
C GLN A 456 62.18 -71.23 -14.15
N ALA A 457 62.21 -72.18 -13.20
CA ALA A 457 61.44 -72.09 -11.98
C ALA A 457 61.87 -70.89 -11.11
N ARG A 458 63.17 -70.61 -11.02
CA ARG A 458 63.72 -69.44 -10.31
C ARG A 458 63.18 -68.15 -10.90
N ASP A 459 63.23 -68.02 -12.23
CA ASP A 459 62.81 -66.80 -12.93
C ASP A 459 61.29 -66.58 -12.77
N THR A 460 60.49 -67.66 -12.84
CA THR A 460 59.04 -67.61 -12.58
C THR A 460 58.72 -67.17 -11.15
N ILE A 461 59.44 -67.71 -10.16
CA ILE A 461 59.29 -67.34 -8.74
C ILE A 461 59.65 -65.86 -8.52
N ALA A 462 60.70 -65.37 -9.19
CA ALA A 462 61.09 -63.96 -9.14
C ALA A 462 60.00 -63.05 -9.72
N GLU A 463 59.38 -63.44 -10.85
CA GLU A 463 58.26 -62.72 -11.44
C GLU A 463 57.05 -62.66 -10.50
N ILE A 464 56.73 -63.77 -9.80
CA ILE A 464 55.66 -63.78 -8.78
C ILE A 464 55.97 -62.80 -7.64
N GLY A 465 57.23 -62.75 -7.19
CA GLY A 465 57.67 -61.79 -6.16
C GLY A 465 57.52 -60.34 -6.60
N GLN A 466 57.85 -60.03 -7.86
CA GLN A 466 57.69 -58.70 -8.43
C GLN A 466 56.20 -58.33 -8.56
N LYS A 467 55.36 -59.22 -9.09
CA LYS A 467 53.90 -59.01 -9.19
C LYS A 467 53.27 -58.81 -7.81
N SER A 468 53.71 -59.57 -6.80
CA SER A 468 53.25 -59.39 -5.42
C SER A 468 53.55 -57.99 -4.89
N THR A 469 54.71 -57.43 -5.25
CA THR A 469 55.10 -56.05 -4.88
C THR A 469 54.20 -55.03 -5.57
N SER A 470 53.95 -55.18 -6.87
CA SER A 470 53.04 -54.28 -7.61
C SER A 470 51.60 -54.31 -7.08
N VAL A 471 51.12 -55.45 -6.58
CA VAL A 471 49.81 -55.53 -5.92
C VAL A 471 49.81 -54.72 -4.61
N VAL A 472 50.88 -54.76 -3.82
CA VAL A 472 51.00 -53.94 -2.60
C VAL A 472 50.94 -52.45 -2.94
N GLU A 473 51.66 -52.01 -3.96
CA GLU A 473 51.63 -50.60 -4.42
C GLU A 473 50.21 -50.19 -4.86
N SER A 474 49.52 -51.04 -5.63
CA SER A 474 48.14 -50.78 -6.07
C SER A 474 47.16 -50.68 -4.88
N VAL A 475 47.37 -51.49 -3.85
CA VAL A 475 46.56 -51.46 -2.62
C VAL A 475 46.80 -50.17 -1.83
N GLU A 476 48.03 -49.63 -1.81
CA GLU A 476 48.30 -48.33 -1.20
C GLU A 476 47.56 -47.20 -1.93
N GLU A 477 47.54 -47.20 -3.25
CA GLU A 477 46.76 -46.25 -4.05
C GLU A 477 45.26 -46.34 -3.75
N ILE A 478 44.70 -47.56 -3.69
CA ILE A 478 43.30 -47.79 -3.30
C ILE A 478 43.03 -47.24 -1.90
N THR A 479 43.93 -47.47 -0.95
CA THR A 479 43.78 -47.00 0.43
C THR A 479 43.76 -45.47 0.49
N ASN A 480 44.59 -44.80 -0.31
CA ASN A 480 44.57 -43.33 -0.41
C ASN A 480 43.26 -42.81 -1.02
N ALA A 481 42.79 -43.43 -2.10
CA ALA A 481 41.50 -43.09 -2.71
C ALA A 481 40.32 -43.28 -1.73
N LEU A 482 40.34 -44.35 -0.92
CA LEU A 482 39.32 -44.59 0.11
C LEU A 482 39.34 -43.54 1.23
N ARG A 483 40.51 -43.01 1.60
CA ARG A 483 40.61 -41.89 2.56
C ARG A 483 39.98 -40.62 2.01
N GLU A 484 40.24 -40.30 0.73
CA GLU A 484 39.60 -39.17 0.05
C GLU A 484 38.08 -39.37 -0.06
N GLN A 485 37.63 -40.57 -0.43
CA GLN A 485 36.21 -40.89 -0.51
C GLN A 485 35.52 -40.81 0.85
N SER A 486 36.18 -41.19 1.94
CA SER A 486 35.68 -41.03 3.31
C SER A 486 35.53 -39.55 3.68
N ALA A 487 36.53 -38.72 3.36
CA ALA A 487 36.45 -37.28 3.59
C ALA A 487 35.32 -36.62 2.80
N ALA A 488 35.15 -36.99 1.52
CA ALA A 488 34.06 -36.51 0.68
C ALA A 488 32.69 -36.97 1.21
N SER A 489 32.57 -38.22 1.67
CA SER A 489 31.35 -38.76 2.27
C SER A 489 30.94 -37.99 3.52
N ASN A 490 31.90 -37.65 4.39
CA ASN A 490 31.64 -36.80 5.56
C ASN A 490 31.21 -35.38 5.18
N ASP A 491 31.75 -34.81 4.10
CA ASP A 491 31.30 -33.49 3.62
C ASP A 491 29.87 -33.55 3.09
N ILE A 492 29.53 -34.60 2.33
CA ILE A 492 28.16 -34.83 1.85
C ILE A 492 27.21 -35.00 3.04
N ALA A 493 27.57 -35.76 4.08
CA ALA A 493 26.76 -35.93 5.28
C ALA A 493 26.38 -34.57 5.92
N ARG A 494 27.37 -33.69 6.11
CA ARG A 494 27.15 -32.33 6.65
C ARG A 494 26.22 -31.49 5.77
N ARG A 495 26.37 -31.58 4.44
CA ARG A 495 25.50 -30.85 3.50
C ARG A 495 24.06 -31.37 3.55
N VAL A 496 23.89 -32.68 3.68
CA VAL A 496 22.57 -33.30 3.81
C VAL A 496 21.89 -32.87 5.12
N GLU A 497 22.63 -32.81 6.22
CA GLU A 497 22.13 -32.29 7.50
C GLU A 497 21.70 -30.82 7.37
N GLN A 498 22.50 -29.98 6.69
CA GLN A 498 22.14 -28.60 6.42
C GLN A 498 20.88 -28.46 5.56
N ILE A 499 20.67 -29.35 4.58
CA ILE A 499 19.44 -29.40 3.78
C ILE A 499 18.25 -29.74 4.68
N ALA A 500 18.38 -30.73 5.57
CA ALA A 500 17.30 -31.10 6.50
C ALA A 500 16.91 -29.94 7.42
N VAL A 501 17.89 -29.23 8.00
CA VAL A 501 17.64 -28.03 8.81
C VAL A 501 16.94 -26.94 7.99
N SER A 502 17.41 -26.69 6.75
CA SER A 502 16.80 -25.70 5.87
C SER A 502 15.35 -26.05 5.50
N SER A 503 15.04 -27.34 5.35
CA SER A 503 13.67 -27.82 5.14
C SER A 503 12.77 -27.57 6.36
N GLU A 504 13.28 -27.76 7.58
CA GLU A 504 12.52 -27.41 8.80
C GLU A 504 12.24 -25.90 8.89
N GLU A 505 13.23 -25.06 8.60
CA GLU A 505 13.08 -23.60 8.55
C GLU A 505 12.07 -23.17 7.49
N ASN A 506 12.14 -23.74 6.28
CA ASN A 506 11.16 -23.51 5.22
C ASN A 506 9.75 -23.92 5.65
N SER A 507 9.59 -25.05 6.35
CA SER A 507 8.29 -25.50 6.85
C SER A 507 7.69 -24.52 7.86
N ALA A 508 8.52 -23.90 8.71
CA ALA A 508 8.08 -22.83 9.60
C ALA A 508 7.69 -21.56 8.82
N ALA A 509 8.49 -21.15 7.84
CA ALA A 509 8.23 -19.98 7.00
C ALA A 509 6.95 -20.12 6.17
N VAL A 510 6.71 -21.31 5.60
CA VAL A 510 5.49 -21.68 4.87
C VAL A 510 4.26 -21.51 5.77
N ARG A 511 4.30 -22.05 7.01
CA ARG A 511 3.20 -21.89 7.96
C ARG A 511 2.91 -20.42 8.28
N SER A 512 3.95 -19.63 8.53
CA SER A 512 3.79 -18.19 8.78
C SER A 512 3.22 -17.44 7.58
N THR A 513 3.60 -17.83 6.36
CA THR A 513 3.12 -17.21 5.12
C THR A 513 1.66 -17.57 4.86
N ALA A 514 1.26 -18.82 5.14
CA ALA A 514 -0.13 -19.25 5.04
C ALA A 514 -1.04 -18.48 6.02
N GLU A 515 -0.59 -18.28 7.26
CA GLU A 515 -1.31 -17.46 8.23
C GLU A 515 -1.43 -16.00 7.77
N ALA A 516 -0.36 -15.43 7.21
CA ALA A 516 -0.37 -14.07 6.67
C ALA A 516 -1.36 -13.93 5.48
N ALA A 517 -1.37 -14.89 4.56
CA ALA A 517 -2.31 -14.92 3.43
C ALA A 517 -3.76 -14.94 3.92
N LYS A 518 -4.08 -15.80 4.89
CA LYS A 518 -5.41 -15.87 5.51
C LYS A 518 -5.81 -14.57 6.22
N ASN A 519 -4.85 -13.90 6.86
CA ASN A 519 -5.09 -12.60 7.49
C ASN A 519 -5.38 -11.51 6.46
N LEU A 520 -4.66 -11.48 5.33
CA LEU A 520 -4.89 -10.54 4.24
C LEU A 520 -6.26 -10.75 3.58
N GLU A 521 -6.66 -12.00 3.35
CA GLU A 521 -8.00 -12.35 2.90
C GLU A 521 -9.06 -11.81 3.87
N GLY A 522 -8.88 -12.03 5.17
CA GLY A 522 -9.78 -11.50 6.20
C GLY A 522 -9.82 -9.97 6.25
N VAL A 523 -8.71 -9.27 6.00
CA VAL A 523 -8.68 -7.80 5.88
C VAL A 523 -9.45 -7.33 4.65
N SER A 524 -9.24 -7.98 3.50
CA SER A 524 -9.96 -7.66 2.26
C SER A 524 -11.47 -7.81 2.44
N VAL A 525 -11.94 -8.92 3.02
CA VAL A 525 -13.37 -9.14 3.29
C VAL A 525 -13.95 -8.05 4.19
N ARG A 526 -13.24 -7.64 5.25
CA ARG A 526 -13.69 -6.53 6.13
C ARG A 526 -13.72 -5.18 5.39
N LEU A 527 -12.78 -4.94 4.48
CA LEU A 527 -12.75 -3.73 3.66
C LEU A 527 -13.91 -3.71 2.65
N GLN A 528 -14.20 -4.83 2.00
CA GLN A 528 -15.38 -5.00 1.15
C GLN A 528 -16.67 -4.78 1.94
N GLN A 529 -16.81 -5.36 3.12
CA GLN A 529 -17.99 -5.15 3.99
C GLN A 529 -18.15 -3.67 4.42
N SER A 530 -17.05 -3.00 4.75
CA SER A 530 -17.06 -1.59 5.15
C SER A 530 -17.45 -0.67 3.99
N THR A 531 -16.94 -0.95 2.79
CA THR A 531 -17.27 -0.19 1.58
C THR A 531 -18.65 -0.52 1.02
N ALA A 532 -19.17 -1.72 1.24
CA ALA A 532 -20.52 -2.13 0.84
C ALA A 532 -21.65 -1.34 1.55
N GLN A 533 -21.34 -0.65 2.64
CA GLN A 533 -22.28 0.29 3.29
C GLN A 533 -22.58 1.51 2.40
N PHE A 534 -21.71 1.81 1.43
CA PHE A 534 -21.91 2.90 0.47
C PHE A 534 -22.59 2.40 -0.80
N ARG A 535 -23.65 3.09 -1.22
CA ARG A 535 -24.39 2.80 -2.45
C ARG A 535 -23.81 3.64 -3.59
N LEU A 536 -23.29 2.98 -4.61
CA LEU A 536 -22.61 3.63 -5.75
C LEU A 536 -23.46 3.68 -7.03
N ASN A 537 -24.48 2.84 -7.15
CA ASN A 537 -25.36 2.76 -8.33
C ASN A 537 -26.82 2.99 -8.00
#